data_AF-A0A925YI99-F1
#
_entry.id   AF-A0A925YI99-F1
#
_cell.length_a   1.000
_cell.length_b   1.000
_cell.length_c   1.000
_cell.angle_alpha   90.00
_cell.angle_beta   90.00
_cell.angle_gamma   90.00
#
_symmetry.space_group_name_H-M   'P 1'
#
loop_
_entity.id
_entity.type
_entity.pdbx_description
1 polymer ?
#
loop_
_entity_poly.entity_id
_entity_poly.type
_entity_poly.pdbx_seq_one_letter_code
_entity_poly.pdbx_strand_id
1 'polypeptide(L)'
;MSRKSPSVPPSVTVPSLAARKGELPIVILTAYDAVQGRIVDGSGADAILVGDSVGMTTLGYDSTVPVTLDDMLRHTRAVARGQAARLADSESPEPFETERKGRCALLIADLPFGAYGADVAEGVRAGMRLVAEGGAQSVKLEGAGPV
;
A
#
# COMPACT_ATOMS: atom_id res chain seq x y z
N MET A 1 -18.52 29.34 -17.89
CA MET A 1 -18.52 27.90 -17.60
C MET A 1 -17.35 27.62 -16.67
N SER A 2 -17.60 27.45 -15.36
CA SER A 2 -16.55 27.19 -14.38
C SER A 2 -16.11 25.72 -14.52
N ARG A 3 -14.85 25.47 -14.90
CA ARG A 3 -14.24 24.13 -14.81
C ARG A 3 -14.26 23.75 -13.34
N LYS A 4 -15.15 22.83 -12.95
CA LYS A 4 -15.05 22.16 -11.64
C LYS A 4 -13.65 21.55 -11.56
N SER A 5 -12.86 21.97 -10.58
CA SER A 5 -11.63 21.29 -10.20
C SER A 5 -11.96 19.80 -10.01
N PRO A 6 -11.19 18.86 -10.58
CA PRO A 6 -11.48 17.44 -10.40
C PRO A 6 -11.51 17.13 -8.91
N SER A 7 -12.65 16.63 -8.43
CA SER A 7 -12.80 16.23 -7.03
C SER A 7 -11.86 15.06 -6.79
N VAL A 8 -10.97 15.18 -5.80
CA VAL A 8 -10.10 14.08 -5.36
C VAL A 8 -11.00 12.87 -5.07
N PRO A 9 -10.75 11.70 -5.68
CA PRO A 9 -11.59 10.54 -5.46
C PRO A 9 -11.49 10.09 -3.99
N PRO A 10 -12.59 9.63 -3.35
CA PRO A 10 -12.55 9.27 -1.94
C PRO A 10 -11.55 8.14 -1.70
N SER A 11 -10.53 8.42 -0.88
CA SER A 11 -9.52 7.45 -0.47
C SER A 11 -10.12 6.43 0.49
N VAL A 12 -9.79 5.16 0.31
CA VAL A 12 -10.08 4.12 1.29
C VAL A 12 -9.22 4.37 2.54
N THR A 13 -9.85 4.30 3.71
CA THR A 13 -9.20 4.55 5.01
C THR A 13 -9.42 3.40 5.97
N VAL A 14 -8.57 3.28 7.00
CA VAL A 14 -8.72 2.27 8.05
C VAL A 14 -10.12 2.29 8.70
N PRO A 15 -10.69 3.45 9.10
CA PRO A 15 -12.06 3.49 9.62
C PRO A 15 -13.12 3.01 8.60
N SER A 16 -12.96 3.35 7.32
CA SER A 16 -13.90 2.91 6.28
C SER A 16 -13.88 1.39 6.06
N LEU A 17 -12.71 0.75 6.23
CA LEU A 17 -12.58 -0.70 6.17
C LEU A 17 -13.21 -1.36 7.40
N ALA A 18 -12.93 -0.80 8.59
CA ALA A 18 -13.48 -1.30 9.84
C ALA A 18 -15.03 -1.26 9.85
N ALA A 19 -15.62 -0.17 9.33
CA ALA A 19 -17.07 -0.02 9.24
C ALA A 19 -17.76 -1.06 8.34
N ARG A 20 -17.03 -1.64 7.37
CA ARG A 20 -17.56 -2.66 6.44
C ARG A 20 -17.33 -4.09 6.90
N LYS A 21 -16.66 -4.28 8.05
CA LYS A 21 -16.25 -5.61 8.53
C LYS A 21 -17.48 -6.49 8.76
N GLY A 22 -17.53 -7.61 8.05
CA GLY A 22 -18.65 -8.57 8.13
C GLY A 22 -19.81 -8.30 7.18
N GLU A 23 -19.80 -7.17 6.46
CA GLU A 23 -20.83 -6.83 5.47
C GLU A 23 -20.37 -7.14 4.03
N LEU A 24 -19.17 -6.67 3.67
CA LEU A 24 -18.61 -6.84 2.34
C LEU A 24 -17.18 -7.38 2.42
N PRO A 25 -16.79 -8.33 1.54
CA PRO A 25 -15.41 -8.75 1.42
C PRO A 25 -14.48 -7.56 1.16
N ILE A 26 -13.39 -7.50 1.94
CA ILE A 26 -12.30 -6.55 1.77
C ILE A 26 -11.27 -7.20 0.86
N VAL A 27 -10.91 -6.50 -0.23
CA VAL A 27 -9.95 -6.99 -1.23
C VAL A 27 -8.62 -6.25 -1.07
N ILE A 28 -7.55 -6.98 -0.80
CA ILE A 28 -6.20 -6.45 -0.67
C ILE A 28 -5.31 -7.18 -1.67
N LEU A 29 -4.56 -6.43 -2.49
CA LEU A 29 -3.63 -6.98 -3.46
C LEU A 29 -2.22 -6.45 -3.21
N THR A 30 -1.21 -7.25 -3.51
CA THR A 30 0.18 -6.80 -3.42
C THR A 30 0.59 -6.03 -4.68
N ALA A 31 1.50 -5.07 -4.53
CA ALA A 31 2.17 -4.38 -5.62
C ALA A 31 3.56 -3.92 -5.16
N TYR A 32 4.52 -3.88 -6.08
CA TYR A 32 5.92 -3.60 -5.72
C TYR A 32 6.56 -2.46 -6.53
N ASP A 33 5.95 -2.00 -7.61
CA ASP A 33 6.49 -0.91 -8.43
C ASP A 33 5.40 0.09 -8.84
N ALA A 34 5.80 1.16 -9.52
CA ALA A 34 4.88 2.21 -9.93
C ALA A 34 3.83 1.76 -10.95
N VAL A 35 4.17 0.79 -11.80
CA VAL A 35 3.25 0.26 -12.83
C VAL A 35 2.20 -0.61 -12.16
N GLN A 36 2.63 -1.56 -11.32
CA GLN A 36 1.75 -2.40 -10.53
C GLN A 36 0.88 -1.55 -9.60
N GLY A 37 1.45 -0.57 -8.91
CA GLY A 37 0.72 0.33 -8.03
C GLY A 37 -0.41 1.06 -8.76
N ARG A 38 -0.14 1.58 -9.97
CA ARG A 38 -1.16 2.22 -10.82
C ARG A 38 -2.25 1.24 -11.25
N ILE A 39 -1.90 0.03 -11.67
CA ILE A 39 -2.86 -0.98 -12.14
C ILE A 39 -3.75 -1.45 -10.99
N VAL A 40 -3.16 -1.79 -9.85
CA VAL A 40 -3.89 -2.29 -8.68
C VAL A 40 -4.81 -1.21 -8.12
N ASP A 41 -4.36 0.04 -8.03
CA ASP A 41 -5.21 1.15 -7.58
C ASP A 41 -6.43 1.38 -8.49
N GLY A 42 -6.27 1.14 -9.81
CA GLY A 42 -7.37 1.20 -10.79
C GLY A 42 -8.23 -0.06 -10.86
N SER A 43 -7.90 -1.13 -10.14
CA SER A 43 -8.64 -2.41 -10.19
C SER A 43 -9.87 -2.45 -9.29
N GLY A 44 -10.01 -1.49 -8.37
CA GLY A 44 -11.05 -1.50 -7.34
C GLY A 44 -10.68 -2.28 -6.07
N ALA A 45 -9.40 -2.63 -5.89
CA ALA A 45 -8.87 -3.12 -4.63
C ALA A 45 -9.14 -2.09 -3.51
N ASP A 46 -9.45 -2.58 -2.30
CA ASP A 46 -9.66 -1.71 -1.14
C ASP A 46 -8.32 -1.22 -0.56
N ALA A 47 -7.28 -2.04 -0.65
CA ALA A 47 -5.93 -1.70 -0.21
C ALA A 47 -4.85 -2.32 -1.11
N ILE A 48 -3.68 -1.68 -1.12
CA ILE A 48 -2.45 -2.21 -1.70
C ILE A 48 -1.51 -2.57 -0.55
N LEU A 49 -0.96 -3.78 -0.58
CA LEU A 49 0.07 -4.23 0.35
C LEU A 49 1.43 -4.29 -0.33
N VAL A 50 2.34 -3.42 0.08
CA VAL A 50 3.76 -3.60 -0.22
C VAL A 50 4.33 -4.57 0.80
N GLY A 51 4.28 -5.85 0.45
CA GLY A 51 4.69 -6.96 1.31
C GLY A 51 6.16 -7.33 1.15
N ASP A 52 6.74 -7.94 2.19
CA ASP A 52 8.11 -8.52 2.14
C ASP A 52 8.23 -9.69 1.14
N SER A 53 7.10 -10.21 0.65
CA SER A 53 6.99 -11.08 -0.52
C SER A 53 7.63 -10.51 -1.79
N VAL A 54 7.94 -9.21 -1.82
CA VAL A 54 8.80 -8.59 -2.85
C VAL A 54 10.15 -9.31 -2.99
N GLY A 55 10.70 -9.83 -1.87
CA GLY A 55 11.94 -10.59 -1.84
C GLY A 55 11.88 -11.79 -2.79
N MET A 56 10.82 -12.58 -2.70
CA MET A 56 10.67 -13.79 -3.52
C MET A 56 10.16 -13.49 -4.93
N THR A 57 9.16 -12.62 -5.05
CA THR A 57 8.42 -12.43 -6.30
C THR A 57 9.11 -11.48 -7.29
N THR A 58 9.96 -10.57 -6.79
CA THR A 58 10.58 -9.52 -7.60
C THR A 58 12.10 -9.55 -7.52
N LEU A 59 12.66 -9.77 -6.32
CA LEU A 59 14.12 -9.74 -6.10
C LEU A 59 14.79 -11.11 -6.27
N GLY A 60 14.01 -12.20 -6.33
CA GLY A 60 14.51 -13.56 -6.55
C GLY A 60 15.18 -14.20 -5.34
N TYR A 61 14.87 -13.75 -4.13
CA TYR A 61 15.30 -14.40 -2.89
C TYR A 61 14.51 -15.69 -2.64
N ASP A 62 15.14 -16.66 -1.98
CA ASP A 62 14.48 -17.93 -1.61
C ASP A 62 13.48 -17.78 -0.45
N SER A 63 13.49 -16.64 0.25
CA SER A 63 12.59 -16.33 1.36
C SER A 63 12.46 -14.82 1.55
N THR A 64 11.63 -14.37 2.50
CA THR A 64 11.48 -12.95 2.83
C THR A 64 12.51 -12.44 3.85
N VAL A 65 13.29 -13.34 4.48
CA VAL A 65 14.29 -12.99 5.50
C VAL A 65 15.35 -11.98 5.02
N PRO A 66 15.85 -12.01 3.77
CA PRO A 66 16.87 -11.05 3.31
C PRO A 66 16.32 -9.66 3.00
N VAL A 67 15.00 -9.44 3.02
CA VAL A 67 14.40 -8.15 2.69
C VAL A 67 14.72 -7.12 3.75
N THR A 68 15.24 -5.96 3.33
CA THR A 68 15.64 -4.88 4.24
C THR A 68 14.57 -3.79 4.33
N LEU A 69 14.65 -2.95 5.36
CA LEU A 69 13.79 -1.76 5.46
C LEU A 69 13.98 -0.80 4.27
N ASP A 70 15.18 -0.73 3.70
CA ASP A 70 15.45 0.12 2.55
C ASP A 70 14.83 -0.44 1.25
N ASP A 71 14.74 -1.77 1.11
CA ASP A 71 13.97 -2.41 0.04
C ASP A 71 12.49 -2.02 0.17
N MET A 72 11.92 -2.18 1.37
CA MET A 72 10.53 -1.81 1.64
C MET A 72 10.28 -0.34 1.32
N LEU A 73 11.14 0.57 1.79
CA LEU A 73 11.03 2.00 1.48
C LEU A 73 11.07 2.30 -0.01
N ARG A 74 11.95 1.63 -0.76
CA ARG A 74 12.07 1.81 -2.22
C ARG A 74 10.79 1.38 -2.94
N HIS A 75 10.27 0.20 -2.60
CA HIS A 75 9.07 -0.35 -3.23
C HIS A 75 7.82 0.41 -2.82
N THR A 76 7.68 0.80 -1.54
CA THR A 76 6.57 1.64 -1.07
C THR A 76 6.54 2.99 -1.78
N ARG A 77 7.69 3.67 -1.91
CA ARG A 77 7.77 4.93 -2.68
C ARG A 77 7.37 4.76 -4.13
N ALA A 78 7.75 3.65 -4.75
CA ALA A 78 7.41 3.37 -6.15
C ALA A 78 5.89 3.20 -6.32
N VAL A 79 5.26 2.41 -5.45
CA VAL A 79 3.80 2.20 -5.45
C VAL A 79 3.05 3.50 -5.16
N ALA A 80 3.48 4.27 -4.17
CA ALA A 80 2.88 5.57 -3.83
C ALA A 80 2.90 6.54 -5.03
N ARG A 81 4.01 6.57 -5.78
CA ARG A 81 4.10 7.36 -7.03
C ARG A 81 3.16 6.83 -8.12
N GLY A 82 2.99 5.52 -8.22
CA GLY A 82 2.03 4.88 -9.12
C GLY A 82 0.59 5.33 -8.86
N GLN A 83 0.19 5.33 -7.58
CA GLN A 83 -1.13 5.83 -7.16
C GLN A 83 -1.28 7.33 -7.46
N ALA A 84 -0.31 8.15 -7.07
CA ALA A 84 -0.34 9.59 -7.32
C ALA A 84 -0.45 9.93 -8.82
N ALA A 85 0.30 9.22 -9.67
CA ALA A 85 0.25 9.39 -11.12
C ALA A 85 -1.12 9.00 -11.70
N ARG A 86 -1.78 7.96 -11.17
CA ARG A 86 -3.13 7.59 -11.59
C ARG A 86 -4.15 8.68 -11.24
N LEU A 87 -4.08 9.21 -10.02
CA LEU A 87 -4.98 10.26 -9.55
C LEU A 87 -4.82 11.57 -10.35
N ALA A 88 -3.60 11.87 -10.79
CA ALA A 88 -3.31 13.02 -11.65
C ALA A 88 -3.87 12.88 -13.08
N ASP A 89 -4.16 11.64 -13.50
CA ASP A 89 -4.58 11.28 -14.86
C ASP A 89 -6.05 10.82 -14.85
N SER A 90 -6.94 11.71 -14.40
CA SER A 90 -8.37 11.43 -14.22
C SER A 90 -9.13 11.13 -15.53
N GLU A 91 -8.51 11.39 -16.68
CA GLU A 91 -9.09 11.14 -18.00
C GLU A 91 -8.71 9.76 -18.56
N SER A 92 -7.67 9.12 -18.01
CA SER A 92 -7.29 7.78 -18.44
C SER A 92 -8.40 6.77 -18.14
N PRO A 93 -8.73 5.88 -19.11
CA PRO A 93 -9.64 4.79 -18.85
C PRO A 93 -9.07 3.89 -17.76
N GLU A 94 -9.93 3.52 -16.81
CA GLU A 94 -9.56 2.56 -15.79
C GLU A 94 -9.30 1.20 -16.45
N PRO A 95 -8.30 0.45 -15.97
CA PRO A 95 -7.94 -0.83 -16.59
C PRO A 95 -9.07 -1.86 -16.52
N PHE A 96 -10.04 -1.66 -15.62
CA PHE A 96 -11.19 -2.54 -15.43
C PHE A 96 -12.47 -1.74 -15.19
N GLU A 97 -13.60 -2.19 -15.74
CA GLU A 97 -14.92 -1.71 -15.32
C GLU A 97 -15.24 -2.30 -13.94
N THR A 98 -15.50 -1.42 -12.97
CA THR A 98 -15.78 -1.81 -11.58
C THR A 98 -16.72 -0.81 -10.93
N GLU A 99 -17.60 -1.28 -10.05
CA GLU A 99 -18.46 -0.42 -9.21
C GLU A 99 -17.64 0.44 -8.22
N ARG A 100 -16.36 0.09 -8.03
CA ARG A 100 -15.42 0.76 -7.12
C ARG A 100 -14.57 1.83 -7.79
N LYS A 101 -14.96 2.25 -9.01
CA LYS A 101 -14.27 3.25 -9.85
C LYS A 101 -14.06 4.57 -9.11
N GLY A 102 -12.94 5.24 -9.35
CA GLY A 102 -12.66 6.54 -8.76
C GLY A 102 -12.49 6.48 -7.23
N ARG A 103 -11.79 5.47 -6.71
CA ARG A 103 -11.29 5.43 -5.33
C ARG A 103 -9.80 5.20 -5.33
N CYS A 104 -9.11 5.73 -4.34
CA CYS A 104 -7.70 5.41 -4.09
C CYS A 104 -7.63 4.33 -3.03
N ALA A 105 -6.95 3.22 -3.33
CA ALA A 105 -6.73 2.14 -2.39
C ALA A 105 -5.83 2.60 -1.22
N LEU A 106 -6.08 2.05 -0.03
CA LEU A 106 -5.23 2.29 1.14
C LEU A 106 -3.84 1.66 0.93
N LEU A 107 -2.76 2.43 1.05
CA LEU A 107 -1.40 1.91 0.94
C LEU A 107 -0.88 1.40 2.29
N ILE A 108 -0.60 0.09 2.35
CA ILE A 108 -0.05 -0.62 3.50
C ILE A 108 1.38 -1.08 3.16
N ALA A 109 2.31 -0.99 4.11
CA ALA A 109 3.67 -1.50 3.95
C ALA A 109 4.06 -2.46 5.08
N ASP A 110 4.78 -3.53 4.75
CA ASP A 110 5.31 -4.44 5.75
C ASP A 110 6.52 -3.85 6.46
N LEU A 111 6.58 -4.07 7.77
CA LEU A 111 7.85 -4.07 8.48
C LEU A 111 8.56 -5.39 8.16
N PRO A 112 9.76 -5.36 7.54
CA PRO A 112 10.47 -6.57 7.19
C PRO A 112 11.10 -7.22 8.43
N PHE A 113 11.46 -8.49 8.31
CA PHE A 113 12.14 -9.23 9.37
C PHE A 113 13.36 -8.48 9.91
N GLY A 114 13.50 -8.43 11.24
CA GLY A 114 14.61 -7.75 11.91
C GLY A 114 14.53 -6.22 11.95
N ALA A 115 13.52 -5.59 11.33
CA ALA A 115 13.26 -4.15 11.47
C ALA A 115 12.34 -3.80 12.66
N TYR A 116 11.97 -4.82 13.45
CA TYR A 116 11.14 -4.71 14.64
C TYR A 116 11.36 -5.96 15.52
N GLY A 117 11.02 -5.85 16.81
CA GLY A 117 11.03 -6.98 17.73
C GLY A 117 12.21 -7.05 18.71
N ALA A 118 13.26 -6.24 18.52
CA ALA A 118 14.29 -6.09 19.56
C ALA A 118 13.86 -5.10 20.66
N ASP A 119 13.21 -4.00 20.27
CA ASP A 119 12.51 -3.08 21.16
C ASP A 119 11.30 -2.42 20.46
N VAL A 120 10.33 -1.92 21.24
CA VAL A 120 9.13 -1.25 20.71
C VAL A 120 9.49 0.03 19.92
N ALA A 121 10.51 0.76 20.36
CA ALA A 121 10.88 2.03 19.76
C ALA A 121 11.52 1.86 18.37
N GLU A 122 12.21 0.75 18.11
CA GLU A 122 12.73 0.36 16.82
C GLU A 122 11.60 0.11 15.84
N GLY A 123 10.63 -0.73 16.22
CA GLY A 123 9.44 -0.98 15.40
C GLY A 123 8.68 0.31 15.08
N VAL A 124 8.52 1.21 16.07
CA VAL A 124 7.92 2.54 15.87
C VAL A 124 8.76 3.38 14.90
N ARG A 125 10.08 3.46 15.06
CA ARG A 125 10.97 4.22 14.16
C ARG A 125 10.91 3.69 12.73
N ALA A 126 10.95 2.37 12.55
CA ALA A 126 10.83 1.74 11.24
C ALA A 126 9.47 2.04 10.61
N GLY A 127 8.38 1.96 11.38
CA GLY A 127 7.03 2.31 10.91
C GLY A 127 6.91 3.79 10.52
N MET A 128 7.50 4.70 11.32
CA MET A 128 7.56 6.12 11.00
C MET A 128 8.29 6.38 9.68
N ARG A 129 9.38 5.66 9.40
CA ARG A 129 10.07 5.75 8.11
C ARG A 129 9.14 5.30 6.98
N LEU A 130 8.50 4.13 7.08
CA LEU A 130 7.57 3.66 6.04
C LEU A 130 6.44 4.67 5.74
N VAL A 131 5.93 5.36 6.76
CA VAL A 131 4.93 6.42 6.59
C VAL A 131 5.54 7.69 5.97
N ALA A 132 6.53 8.29 6.64
CA ALA A 132 7.05 9.61 6.28
C ALA A 132 7.90 9.59 5.01
N GLU A 133 8.69 8.54 4.84
CA GLU A 133 9.60 8.38 3.71
C GLU A 133 9.00 7.52 2.60
N GLY A 134 8.24 6.49 2.96
CA GLY A 134 7.65 5.52 2.02
C GLY A 134 6.35 6.01 1.38
N GLY A 135 5.58 6.82 2.10
CA GLY A 135 4.23 7.22 1.71
C GLY A 135 3.15 6.21 2.10
N ALA A 136 3.48 5.21 2.94
CA ALA A 136 2.48 4.29 3.48
C ALA A 136 1.48 5.02 4.38
N GLN A 137 0.24 4.56 4.38
CA GLN A 137 -0.83 5.07 5.25
C GLN A 137 -1.07 4.16 6.47
N SER A 138 -0.56 2.93 6.41
CA SER A 138 -0.58 1.95 7.49
C SER A 138 0.63 1.01 7.36
N VAL A 139 1.00 0.35 8.45
CA VAL A 139 2.06 -0.67 8.45
C VAL A 139 1.52 -2.02 8.91
N LYS A 140 2.03 -3.11 8.32
CA LYS A 140 1.81 -4.49 8.81
C LYS A 140 3.05 -4.94 9.57
N LEU A 141 2.82 -5.62 10.69
CA LEU A 141 3.84 -6.32 11.47
C LEU A 141 3.39 -7.75 11.71
N GLU A 142 4.33 -8.69 11.77
CA GLU A 142 4.03 -10.10 12.05
C GLU A 142 4.57 -10.51 13.41
N GLY A 143 3.74 -11.15 14.22
CA GLY A 143 4.09 -11.62 15.55
C GLY A 143 2.85 -11.80 16.42
N ALA A 144 2.80 -12.86 17.23
CA ALA A 144 1.69 -13.16 18.12
C ALA A 144 2.22 -13.38 19.55
N GLY A 145 2.40 -12.30 20.31
CA GLY A 145 2.88 -12.35 21.68
C GLY A 145 3.67 -11.09 22.06
N PRO A 146 4.07 -10.95 23.35
CA PRO A 146 4.99 -9.89 23.74
C PRO A 146 6.28 -10.02 22.94
N VAL A 147 6.61 -8.95 22.22
CA VAL A 147 7.93 -8.68 21.64
C VAL A 147 8.83 -8.06 22.71
#